data_AF-A0A8K0K8N2-F1
#
_entry.id   AF-A0A8K0K8N2-F1
#
_cell.length_a   1.000
_cell.length_b   1.000
_cell.length_c   1.000
_cell.angle_alpha   90.00
_cell.angle_beta   90.00
_cell.angle_gamma   90.00
#
_symmetry.space_group_name_H-M   'P 1'
#
loop_
_entity.id
_entity.type
_entity.pdbx_description
1 polymer ?
#
loop_
_entity_poly.entity_id
_entity_poly.type
_entity_poly.pdbx_seq_one_letter_code
_entity_poly.pdbx_strand_id
1 'polypeptide(L)'
;MGDELPAEYDIIVVGTGMTESIVAAAASRIGKRVLHLDSNEYYGGLWASFNFEGLQNWIEECRQLSGATCDIPTEQFTSLIKEGENLIKANNQLSSVFNVEEKWYIVNDSTELSEQDTKDTQTEGNQAKESAEETKNEGDESTTEEKPDESEKPETSEEPKKSDKRVKSWSQTEVKKNYRKFNIDLAPK
;
A
#
# COMPACT_ATOMS: atom_id res chain seq x y z
N MET A 1 -8.23 -30.49 21.29
CA MET A 1 -9.04 -30.37 22.52
C MET A 1 -10.43 -29.95 22.09
N GLY A 2 -11.43 -29.88 22.98
CA GLY A 2 -12.68 -29.22 22.62
C GLY A 2 -12.46 -27.72 22.69
N ASP A 3 -12.43 -27.04 21.54
CA ASP A 3 -12.26 -25.59 21.45
C ASP A 3 -13.60 -24.87 21.73
N GLU A 4 -14.26 -25.27 22.82
CA GLU A 4 -15.54 -24.74 23.26
C GLU A 4 -15.31 -23.52 24.16
N LEU A 5 -15.99 -22.41 23.86
CA LEU A 5 -15.84 -21.17 24.60
C LEU A 5 -16.52 -21.29 25.98
N PRO A 6 -15.81 -21.02 27.10
CA PRO A 6 -16.43 -20.92 28.41
C PRO A 6 -17.66 -19.99 28.44
N ALA A 7 -18.69 -20.39 29.18
CA ALA A 7 -19.93 -19.61 29.29
C ALA A 7 -19.83 -18.38 30.22
N GLU A 8 -18.79 -18.31 31.07
CA GLU A 8 -18.65 -17.28 32.10
C GLU A 8 -17.26 -16.65 32.13
N TYR A 9 -17.24 -15.31 32.16
CA TYR A 9 -16.05 -14.47 32.32
C TYR A 9 -16.31 -13.38 33.35
N ASP A 10 -15.24 -12.84 33.92
CA ASP A 10 -15.37 -11.75 34.89
C ASP A 10 -15.50 -10.38 34.16
N ILE A 11 -14.92 -10.27 32.97
CA ILE A 11 -15.00 -9.09 32.09
C ILE A 11 -15.05 -9.56 30.63
N ILE A 12 -15.93 -8.96 29.83
CA ILE A 12 -15.96 -9.08 28.38
C ILE A 12 -15.58 -7.72 27.78
N VAL A 13 -14.61 -7.69 26.89
CA VAL A 13 -14.13 -6.51 26.16
C VAL A 13 -14.42 -6.71 24.67
N VAL A 14 -15.08 -5.74 24.05
CA VAL A 14 -15.47 -5.79 22.63
C VAL A 14 -14.76 -4.67 21.87
N GLY A 15 -14.04 -5.04 20.82
CA GLY A 15 -13.07 -4.20 20.11
C GLY A 15 -11.66 -4.39 20.67
N THR A 16 -10.65 -4.35 19.79
CA THR A 16 -9.23 -4.50 20.13
C THR A 16 -8.41 -3.23 19.86
N GLY A 17 -9.07 -2.08 19.94
CA GLY A 17 -8.39 -0.78 19.92
C GLY A 17 -7.40 -0.60 21.08
N MET A 18 -6.69 0.53 21.06
CA MET A 18 -5.64 0.83 22.04
C MET A 18 -6.19 0.83 23.48
N THR A 19 -7.33 1.50 23.70
CA THR A 19 -7.96 1.63 25.03
C THR A 19 -8.44 0.28 25.55
N GLU A 20 -9.14 -0.47 24.70
CA GLU A 20 -9.74 -1.76 25.00
C GLU A 20 -8.65 -2.78 25.36
N SER A 21 -7.56 -2.80 24.59
CA SER A 21 -6.40 -3.67 24.83
C SER A 21 -5.67 -3.34 26.13
N ILE A 22 -5.52 -2.06 26.48
CA ILE A 22 -4.92 -1.64 27.76
C ILE A 22 -5.81 -2.10 28.93
N VAL A 23 -7.13 -1.94 28.83
CA VAL A 23 -8.09 -2.36 29.87
C VAL A 23 -8.11 -3.88 30.01
N ALA A 24 -8.16 -4.63 28.91
CA ALA A 24 -8.12 -6.09 28.91
C ALA A 24 -6.82 -6.63 29.54
N ALA A 25 -5.67 -6.07 29.16
CA ALA A 25 -4.38 -6.43 29.73
C ALA A 25 -4.28 -6.12 31.23
N ALA A 26 -4.75 -4.94 31.67
CA ALA A 26 -4.75 -4.54 33.07
C ALA A 26 -5.65 -5.46 33.92
N ALA A 27 -6.85 -5.79 33.43
CA ALA A 27 -7.76 -6.72 34.09
C ALA A 27 -7.19 -8.14 34.21
N SER A 28 -6.62 -8.68 33.13
CA SER A 28 -5.93 -9.97 33.12
C SER A 28 -4.75 -9.97 34.10
N ARG A 29 -3.98 -8.87 34.15
CA ARG A 29 -2.83 -8.71 35.04
C ARG A 29 -3.17 -8.74 36.54
N ILE A 30 -4.41 -8.41 36.92
CA ILE A 30 -4.92 -8.54 38.30
C ILE A 30 -5.70 -9.85 38.55
N GLY A 31 -5.62 -10.81 37.62
CA GLY A 31 -6.18 -12.15 37.78
C GLY A 31 -7.65 -12.31 37.37
N LYS A 32 -8.21 -11.39 36.57
CA LYS A 32 -9.57 -11.56 36.03
C LYS A 32 -9.58 -12.47 34.80
N ARG A 33 -10.63 -13.28 34.66
CA ARG A 33 -10.96 -14.00 33.42
C ARG A 33 -11.53 -12.99 32.42
N VAL A 34 -10.75 -12.62 31.42
CA VAL A 34 -11.13 -11.66 30.39
C VAL A 34 -11.42 -12.39 29.09
N LEU A 35 -12.60 -12.15 28.51
CA LEU A 35 -12.87 -12.46 27.10
C LEU A 35 -12.66 -11.18 26.29
N HIS A 36 -11.71 -11.19 25.36
CA HIS A 36 -11.42 -10.05 24.49
C HIS A 36 -11.76 -10.42 23.05
N LEU A 37 -12.72 -9.72 22.47
CA LEU A 37 -13.30 -10.00 21.15
C LEU A 37 -13.08 -8.82 20.21
N ASP A 38 -12.98 -9.11 18.91
CA ASP A 38 -13.19 -8.15 17.84
C ASP A 38 -14.19 -8.71 16.83
N SER A 39 -14.87 -7.84 16.09
CA SER A 39 -15.69 -8.24 14.93
C SER A 39 -14.89 -8.21 13.62
N ASN A 40 -13.74 -7.53 13.62
CA ASN A 40 -12.84 -7.44 12.48
C ASN A 40 -11.91 -8.66 12.41
N GLU A 41 -11.42 -9.00 11.22
CA GLU A 41 -10.38 -10.03 11.02
C GLU A 41 -8.97 -9.55 11.41
N TYR A 42 -8.85 -8.33 11.95
CA TYR A 42 -7.60 -7.65 12.30
C TYR A 42 -7.69 -7.00 13.68
N TYR A 43 -6.54 -6.80 14.32
CA TYR A 43 -6.43 -6.11 15.61
C TYR A 43 -6.31 -4.58 15.44
N GLY A 44 -6.78 -3.84 16.44
CA GLY A 44 -6.56 -2.39 16.57
C GLY A 44 -7.76 -1.51 16.21
N GLY A 45 -8.76 -2.02 15.50
CA GLY A 45 -9.90 -1.22 15.03
C GLY A 45 -9.45 0.04 14.28
N LEU A 46 -9.88 1.23 14.74
CA LEU A 46 -9.46 2.52 14.17
C LEU A 46 -7.98 2.90 14.45
N TRP A 47 -7.26 2.11 15.24
CA TRP A 47 -5.80 2.21 15.46
C TRP A 47 -4.99 1.23 14.60
N ALA A 48 -5.65 0.46 13.72
CA ALA A 48 -4.97 -0.50 12.86
C ALA A 48 -4.10 0.16 11.79
N SER A 49 -3.09 -0.59 11.34
CA SER A 49 -2.22 -0.24 10.22
C SER A 49 -2.36 -1.28 9.11
N PHE A 50 -2.64 -0.84 7.89
CA PHE A 50 -2.86 -1.74 6.75
C PHE A 50 -1.78 -1.58 5.70
N ASN A 51 -1.43 -2.67 5.02
CA ASN A 51 -0.80 -2.58 3.70
C ASN A 51 -1.81 -2.01 2.68
N PHE A 52 -1.38 -1.69 1.46
CA PHE A 52 -2.27 -1.07 0.48
C PHE A 52 -3.55 -1.88 0.18
N GLU A 53 -3.42 -3.20 0.02
CA GLU A 53 -4.53 -4.11 -0.29
C GLU A 53 -5.55 -4.13 0.85
N GLY A 54 -5.09 -4.25 2.10
CA GLY A 54 -5.96 -4.19 3.27
C GLY A 54 -6.68 -2.85 3.44
N LEU A 55 -6.01 -1.72 3.12
CA LEU A 55 -6.64 -0.41 3.17
C LEU A 55 -7.74 -0.25 2.10
N GLN A 56 -7.54 -0.79 0.90
CA GLN A 56 -8.55 -0.76 -0.16
C GLN A 56 -9.80 -1.54 0.28
N ASN A 57 -9.63 -2.74 0.83
CA ASN A 57 -10.73 -3.54 1.36
C ASN A 57 -11.48 -2.79 2.47
N TRP A 58 -10.75 -2.20 3.44
CA TRP A 58 -11.33 -1.41 4.52
C TRP A 58 -12.12 -0.18 4.01
N ILE A 59 -11.64 0.49 2.97
CA ILE A 59 -12.36 1.59 2.29
C ILE A 59 -13.67 1.09 1.66
N GLU A 60 -13.66 -0.10 1.04
CA GLU A 60 -14.85 -0.71 0.47
C GLU A 60 -15.87 -1.12 1.55
N GLU A 61 -15.42 -1.70 2.66
CA GLU A 61 -16.24 -2.01 3.84
C GLU A 61 -16.91 -0.74 4.40
N CYS A 62 -16.15 0.34 4.58
CA CYS A 62 -16.69 1.62 5.05
C CYS A 62 -17.79 2.16 4.12
N ARG A 63 -17.58 2.09 2.80
CA ARG A 63 -18.57 2.52 1.79
C ARG A 63 -19.85 1.68 1.88
N GLN A 64 -19.73 0.35 2.00
CA GLN A 64 -20.88 -0.57 2.12
C GLN A 64 -21.67 -0.34 3.41
N LEU A 65 -20.97 -0.17 4.55
CA LEU A 65 -21.59 -0.04 5.86
C LEU A 65 -22.19 1.36 6.12
N SER A 66 -21.75 2.39 5.39
CA SER A 66 -22.29 3.75 5.50
C SER A 66 -23.78 3.88 5.14
N GLY A 67 -24.36 2.89 4.43
CA GLY A 67 -25.78 2.83 4.10
C GLY A 67 -26.55 1.66 4.73
N ALA A 68 -25.90 0.79 5.51
CA ALA A 68 -26.50 -0.43 6.04
C ALA A 68 -26.87 -0.28 7.52
N THR A 69 -28.16 -0.35 7.84
CA THR A 69 -28.58 -0.67 9.22
C THR A 69 -28.19 -2.10 9.53
N CYS A 70 -27.71 -2.35 10.76
CA CYS A 70 -27.48 -3.71 11.24
C CYS A 70 -28.82 -4.38 11.55
N ASP A 71 -29.51 -4.83 10.50
CA ASP A 71 -30.78 -5.56 10.56
C ASP A 71 -30.54 -7.02 10.96
N ILE A 72 -29.81 -7.22 12.08
CA ILE A 72 -29.70 -8.51 12.74
C ILE A 72 -31.14 -8.91 13.15
N PRO A 73 -31.66 -10.06 12.69
CA PRO A 73 -33.02 -10.50 13.02
C PRO A 73 -33.18 -10.66 14.53
N THR A 74 -33.89 -9.72 15.15
CA THR A 74 -34.08 -9.67 16.62
C THR A 74 -34.69 -10.98 17.14
N GLU A 75 -35.49 -11.65 16.30
CA GLU A 75 -36.15 -12.93 16.55
C GLU A 75 -35.20 -14.08 16.95
N GLN A 76 -33.92 -14.04 16.57
CA GLN A 76 -32.96 -15.08 16.98
C GLN A 76 -32.57 -14.98 18.47
N PHE A 77 -32.73 -13.81 19.08
CA PHE A 77 -32.31 -13.55 20.46
C PHE A 77 -33.48 -13.50 21.44
N THR A 78 -34.73 -13.39 20.97
CA THR A 78 -35.92 -13.33 21.85
C THR A 78 -36.10 -14.56 22.73
N SER A 79 -35.61 -15.72 22.31
CA SER A 79 -35.63 -16.99 23.07
C SER A 79 -34.58 -17.06 24.19
N LEU A 80 -33.58 -16.16 24.19
CA LEU A 80 -32.48 -16.12 25.17
C LEU A 80 -32.73 -15.11 26.30
N ILE A 81 -33.64 -14.14 26.09
CA ILE A 81 -33.97 -13.08 27.04
C ILE A 81 -34.88 -13.65 28.14
N LYS A 82 -34.50 -13.49 29.40
CA LYS A 82 -35.31 -13.91 30.56
C LYS A 82 -36.27 -12.80 30.98
N GLU A 83 -37.23 -13.17 31.84
CA GLU A 83 -38.19 -12.22 32.40
C GLU A 83 -37.46 -11.10 33.16
N GLY A 84 -37.69 -9.85 32.74
CA GLY A 84 -37.04 -8.65 33.29
C GLY A 84 -35.75 -8.20 32.59
N GLU A 85 -35.20 -8.97 31.66
CA GLU A 85 -34.04 -8.58 30.85
C GLU A 85 -34.45 -7.74 29.63
N ASN A 86 -33.57 -6.84 29.17
CA ASN A 86 -33.79 -6.00 27.99
C ASN A 86 -32.64 -6.16 26.99
N LEU A 87 -32.96 -6.38 25.72
CA LEU A 87 -31.96 -6.47 24.65
C LEU A 87 -31.53 -5.08 24.17
N ILE A 88 -30.24 -4.78 24.27
CA ILE A 88 -29.61 -3.58 23.70
C ILE A 88 -28.74 -4.02 22.53
N LYS A 89 -29.02 -3.51 21.32
CA LYS A 89 -28.18 -3.78 20.14
C LYS A 89 -26.89 -2.96 20.24
N ALA A 90 -25.74 -3.62 20.07
CA ALA A 90 -24.46 -2.93 19.91
C ALA A 90 -24.41 -2.17 18.57
N ASN A 91 -23.64 -1.08 18.53
CA ASN A 91 -23.44 -0.28 17.33
C ASN A 91 -22.31 -0.87 16.44
N ASN A 92 -22.28 -0.51 15.16
CA ASN A 92 -21.23 -0.88 14.23
C ASN A 92 -19.91 -0.13 14.54
N GLN A 93 -18.78 -0.86 14.50
CA GLN A 93 -17.41 -0.35 14.64
C GLN A 93 -17.12 0.87 13.75
N LEU A 94 -17.65 0.89 12.52
CA LEU A 94 -17.36 1.93 11.53
C LEU A 94 -18.37 3.09 11.51
N SER A 95 -19.29 3.14 12.48
CA SER A 95 -20.29 4.22 12.59
C SER A 95 -19.71 5.63 12.82
N SER A 96 -18.45 5.75 13.26
CA SER A 96 -17.73 7.01 13.41
C SER A 96 -16.93 7.41 12.16
N VAL A 97 -16.91 6.59 11.10
CA VAL A 97 -16.16 6.84 9.87
C VAL A 97 -17.10 7.39 8.80
N PHE A 98 -16.81 8.58 8.29
CA PHE A 98 -17.62 9.28 7.29
C PHE A 98 -16.72 10.04 6.31
N ASN A 99 -17.28 10.46 5.17
CA ASN A 99 -16.57 11.18 4.10
C ASN A 99 -15.30 10.47 3.55
N VAL A 100 -15.35 9.13 3.41
CA VAL A 100 -14.23 8.34 2.87
C VAL A 100 -14.04 8.62 1.37
N GLU A 101 -13.04 9.45 1.06
CA GLU A 101 -12.67 9.82 -0.31
C GLU A 101 -11.29 9.22 -0.67
N GLU A 102 -11.14 8.76 -1.91
CA GLU A 102 -9.89 8.23 -2.45
C GLU A 102 -9.49 9.01 -3.70
N LYS A 103 -8.23 9.48 -3.75
CA LYS A 103 -7.68 10.27 -4.85
C LYS A 103 -6.31 9.75 -5.26
N TRP A 104 -6.17 9.45 -6.54
CA TRP A 104 -4.90 9.03 -7.14
C TRP A 104 -4.29 10.19 -7.93
N TYR A 105 -3.05 10.56 -7.57
CA TYR A 105 -2.25 11.59 -8.25
C TYR A 105 -1.18 10.99 -9.19
N ILE A 106 -1.17 9.67 -9.31
CA ILE A 106 -0.19 8.90 -10.08
C ILE A 106 -0.87 8.36 -11.34
N VAL A 107 -0.19 8.46 -12.48
CA VAL A 107 -0.67 7.95 -13.77
C VAL A 107 -0.92 6.44 -13.68
N ASN A 108 -2.05 6.00 -14.24
CA ASN A 108 -2.33 4.59 -14.44
C ASN A 108 -1.68 4.15 -15.77
N ASP A 109 -0.87 3.09 -15.76
CA ASP A 109 -0.12 2.64 -16.94
C ASP A 109 -1.05 2.25 -18.12
N SER A 110 -2.35 2.07 -17.84
CA SER A 110 -3.39 1.78 -18.83
C SER A 110 -3.86 2.99 -19.65
N THR A 111 -3.34 4.20 -19.46
CA THR A 111 -3.94 5.44 -20.02
C THR A 111 -2.97 6.32 -20.83
N GLU A 112 -1.77 5.85 -21.16
CA GLU A 112 -0.90 6.50 -22.17
C GLU A 112 -0.39 5.50 -23.23
N LEU A 113 -1.31 5.04 -24.07
CA LEU A 113 -1.03 4.61 -25.45
C LEU A 113 -1.92 5.39 -26.41
N SER A 114 -1.67 6.70 -26.49
CA SER A 114 -2.06 7.53 -27.63
C SER A 114 -0.81 8.26 -28.12
N GLU A 115 0.04 7.51 -28.82
CA GLU A 115 1.13 8.05 -29.61
C GLU A 115 0.57 9.07 -30.61
N GLN A 116 1.13 10.27 -30.61
CA GLN A 116 1.31 11.01 -31.86
C GLN A 116 2.80 11.29 -32.00
N ASP A 117 3.43 10.48 -32.84
CA ASP A 117 4.85 10.51 -33.12
C ASP A 117 5.34 11.91 -33.52
N THR A 118 6.60 12.17 -33.16
CA THR A 118 7.42 13.16 -33.82
C THR A 118 7.53 12.81 -35.30
N LYS A 119 6.72 13.49 -36.14
CA LYS A 119 6.71 13.29 -37.59
C LYS A 119 7.93 13.91 -38.27
N ASP A 120 9.09 13.29 -38.05
CA ASP A 120 10.25 13.50 -38.91
C ASP A 120 9.88 13.10 -40.35
N THR A 121 10.15 14.00 -41.30
CA THR A 121 9.70 13.88 -42.69
C THR A 121 10.89 13.81 -43.64
N GLN A 122 11.11 12.64 -44.22
CA GLN A 122 12.00 12.34 -45.37
C GLN A 122 11.30 11.26 -46.23
N THR A 123 11.44 11.12 -47.56
CA THR A 123 12.26 11.77 -48.63
C THR A 123 11.38 11.79 -49.92
N GLU A 124 11.77 12.17 -51.15
CA GLU A 124 13.03 12.55 -51.81
C GLU A 124 12.97 14.00 -52.37
N GLY A 125 13.65 14.32 -53.50
CA GLY A 125 13.47 15.61 -54.18
C GLY A 125 14.48 16.10 -55.24
N ASN A 126 15.56 15.36 -55.55
CA ASN A 126 16.45 15.54 -56.72
C ASN A 126 17.45 16.75 -56.80
N GLN A 127 18.71 16.43 -57.14
CA GLN A 127 19.79 17.22 -57.81
C GLN A 127 20.33 18.56 -57.24
N ALA A 128 21.59 18.55 -56.75
CA ALA A 128 22.72 19.33 -57.30
C ALA A 128 24.10 18.84 -56.77
N LYS A 129 25.17 19.18 -57.49
CA LYS A 129 26.55 18.63 -57.52
C LYS A 129 27.51 19.04 -56.36
N GLU A 130 28.73 18.47 -56.48
CA GLU A 130 30.04 18.84 -55.89
C GLU A 130 30.31 18.40 -54.44
N SER A 131 31.54 18.05 -54.03
CA SER A 131 32.74 17.45 -54.68
C SER A 131 33.82 17.22 -53.60
N ALA A 132 34.85 16.41 -53.88
CA ALA A 132 36.04 16.09 -53.05
C ALA A 132 35.78 15.12 -51.84
N GLU A 133 36.44 13.95 -51.65
CA GLU A 133 37.89 13.57 -51.67
C GLU A 133 38.58 13.92 -50.31
N GLU A 134 39.50 13.18 -49.65
CA GLU A 134 40.05 11.78 -49.59
C GLU A 134 40.73 11.69 -48.16
N THR A 135 41.00 10.57 -47.45
CA THR A 135 40.70 9.12 -47.60
C THR A 135 41.23 8.29 -46.41
N LYS A 136 40.64 7.10 -46.13
CA LYS A 136 41.26 5.91 -45.46
C LYS A 136 41.80 6.08 -44.00
N ASN A 137 42.11 5.04 -43.21
CA ASN A 137 42.05 3.59 -43.44
C ASN A 137 41.77 2.78 -42.14
N GLU A 138 41.35 1.51 -42.33
CA GLU A 138 41.71 0.26 -41.61
C GLU A 138 42.40 0.39 -40.23
N GLY A 139 41.92 -0.24 -39.14
CA GLY A 139 41.86 -1.70 -38.89
C GLY A 139 42.87 -2.05 -37.76
N ASP A 140 42.85 -3.16 -37.01
CA ASP A 140 41.89 -4.26 -36.82
C ASP A 140 42.18 -4.91 -35.42
N GLU A 141 41.37 -5.88 -34.99
CA GLU A 141 41.47 -6.79 -33.82
C GLU A 141 42.72 -6.78 -32.89
N SER A 142 42.48 -6.86 -31.57
CA SER A 142 42.72 -8.10 -30.76
C SER A 142 42.99 -7.84 -29.25
N THR A 143 42.70 -8.86 -28.46
CA THR A 143 42.38 -8.94 -27.03
C THR A 143 43.54 -8.98 -26.00
N THR A 144 43.16 -8.73 -24.73
CA THR A 144 43.62 -9.34 -23.45
C THR A 144 44.97 -8.95 -22.77
N GLU A 145 44.82 -8.49 -21.50
CA GLU A 145 45.67 -8.76 -20.29
C GLU A 145 47.12 -8.18 -20.26
N GLU A 146 47.71 -7.66 -19.16
CA GLU A 146 47.38 -7.61 -17.71
C GLU A 146 48.02 -6.34 -17.02
N LYS A 147 47.95 -6.23 -15.68
CA LYS A 147 48.33 -5.07 -14.77
C LYS A 147 49.81 -5.12 -14.25
N PRO A 148 50.32 -4.22 -13.35
CA PRO A 148 50.00 -2.81 -12.95
C PRO A 148 51.24 -1.86 -12.71
N ASP A 149 50.96 -0.62 -12.22
CA ASP A 149 51.74 0.28 -11.33
C ASP A 149 53.09 0.93 -11.75
N GLU A 150 53.13 2.28 -11.86
CA GLU A 150 53.69 3.19 -10.84
C GLU A 150 53.30 4.68 -11.10
N SER A 151 53.65 5.61 -10.21
CA SER A 151 52.97 6.91 -10.00
C SER A 151 53.69 8.19 -10.48
N GLU A 152 52.93 9.23 -10.89
CA GLU A 152 52.96 10.61 -10.31
C GLU A 152 51.91 11.60 -10.95
N LYS A 153 51.63 12.73 -10.29
CA LYS A 153 50.58 13.77 -10.57
C LYS A 153 51.21 15.04 -11.26
N PRO A 154 50.48 16.09 -11.74
CA PRO A 154 49.11 16.54 -11.38
C PRO A 154 48.18 17.12 -12.50
N GLU A 155 46.95 17.44 -12.07
CA GLU A 155 46.04 18.56 -12.49
C GLU A 155 45.22 18.63 -13.82
N THR A 156 43.90 18.81 -13.59
CA THR A 156 42.89 19.58 -14.35
C THR A 156 42.47 19.19 -15.77
N SER A 157 41.34 18.46 -15.86
CA SER A 157 40.05 19.04 -16.35
C SER A 157 38.89 18.06 -16.08
N GLU A 158 37.89 18.46 -15.30
CA GLU A 158 36.72 17.62 -15.00
C GLU A 158 35.67 17.72 -16.11
N GLU A 159 35.37 16.60 -16.78
CA GLU A 159 34.12 16.45 -17.54
C GLU A 159 33.07 15.70 -16.71
N PRO A 160 31.81 16.17 -16.65
CA PRO A 160 30.82 15.60 -15.77
C PRO A 160 30.29 14.27 -16.30
N LYS A 161 30.64 13.17 -15.62
CA LYS A 161 29.91 11.91 -15.76
C LYS A 161 28.46 12.16 -15.35
N LYS A 162 27.57 12.35 -16.33
CA LYS A 162 26.12 12.31 -16.14
C LYS A 162 25.74 10.92 -15.62
N SER A 163 25.73 10.76 -14.30
CA SER A 163 25.00 9.66 -13.67
C SER A 163 23.54 9.90 -13.96
N ASP A 164 22.99 9.16 -14.92
CA ASP A 164 21.60 9.26 -15.32
C ASP A 164 20.74 8.65 -14.20
N LYS A 165 20.52 9.44 -13.14
CA LYS A 165 19.66 9.11 -12.02
C LYS A 165 18.23 9.13 -12.54
N ARG A 166 17.82 8.04 -13.21
CA ARG A 166 16.42 7.78 -13.54
C ARG A 166 15.62 7.90 -12.26
N VAL A 167 14.94 9.03 -12.10
CA VAL A 167 13.97 9.22 -11.03
C VAL A 167 12.94 8.14 -11.23
N LYS A 168 12.80 7.25 -10.24
CA LYS A 168 11.92 6.10 -10.37
C LYS A 168 10.48 6.61 -10.41
N SER A 169 9.90 6.66 -11.60
CA SER A 169 8.50 7.01 -11.82
C SER A 169 7.63 5.90 -11.23
N TRP A 170 6.98 6.20 -10.12
CA TRP A 170 5.98 5.31 -9.56
C TRP A 170 4.73 5.36 -10.43
N SER A 171 4.18 4.19 -10.78
CA SER A 171 2.85 4.04 -11.38
C SER A 171 1.88 3.41 -10.38
N GLN A 172 0.58 3.48 -10.65
CA GLN A 172 -0.42 2.79 -9.82
C GLN A 172 -0.17 1.27 -9.75
N THR A 173 0.21 0.67 -10.89
CA THR A 173 0.59 -0.75 -10.97
C THR A 173 1.81 -1.05 -10.10
N GLU A 174 2.82 -0.18 -10.10
CA GLU A 174 4.01 -0.40 -9.29
C GLU A 174 3.75 -0.21 -7.79
N VAL A 175 2.90 0.76 -7.40
CA VAL A 175 2.42 0.90 -6.01
C VAL A 175 1.71 -0.38 -5.55
N LYS A 176 0.74 -0.87 -6.34
CA LYS A 176 0.01 -2.12 -6.05
C LYS A 176 0.94 -3.33 -5.98
N LYS A 177 1.89 -3.47 -6.91
CA LYS A 177 2.90 -4.55 -6.91
C LYS A 177 3.82 -4.52 -5.67
N ASN A 178 4.09 -3.33 -5.12
CA ASN A 178 4.96 -3.14 -3.97
C ASN A 178 4.19 -2.98 -2.64
N TYR A 179 2.90 -3.30 -2.59
CA TYR A 179 2.02 -2.99 -1.46
C TYR A 179 2.54 -3.43 -0.07
N ARG A 180 3.28 -4.55 0.00
CA ARG A 180 3.84 -5.08 1.24
C ARG A 180 5.03 -4.27 1.80
N LYS A 181 5.53 -3.27 1.07
CA LYS A 181 6.68 -2.44 1.48
C LYS A 181 6.29 -1.25 2.35
N PHE A 182 4.99 -0.98 2.50
CA PHE A 182 4.49 0.16 3.26
C PHE A 182 3.21 -0.23 3.99
N ASN A 183 3.06 0.30 5.21
CA ASN A 183 1.82 0.26 5.96
C ASN A 183 1.30 1.70 6.08
N ILE A 184 -0.01 1.83 6.16
CA ILE A 184 -0.76 3.08 6.28
C ILE A 184 -1.59 2.96 7.55
N ASP A 185 -1.32 3.84 8.50
CA ASP A 185 -2.01 3.88 9.79
C ASP A 185 -3.36 4.58 9.63
N LEU A 186 -4.43 4.02 10.21
CA LEU A 186 -5.73 4.71 10.28
C LEU A 186 -5.74 5.84 11.32
N ALA A 187 -4.89 5.73 12.34
CA ALA A 187 -4.78 6.75 13.38
C ALA A 187 -4.23 8.08 12.81
N PRO A 188 -4.84 9.23 13.13
CA PRO A 188 -4.31 10.54 12.72
C PRO A 188 -2.94 10.80 13.36
N LYS A 189 -2.10 11.56 12.64
CA LYS A 189 -0.74 11.96 13.04
C LYS A 189 -0.70 13.31 13.75
#